data_AF-A0A1N7SFR4-F1
#
_entry.id   AF-A0A1N7SFR4-F1
#
_cell.length_a   1.000
_cell.length_b   1.000
_cell.length_c   1.000
_cell.angle_alpha   90.00
_cell.angle_beta   90.00
_cell.angle_gamma   90.00
#
_symmetry.space_group_name_H-M   'P 1'
#
loop_
_entity.id
_entity.type
_entity.pdbx_description
1 polymer ?
#
loop_
_entity_poly.entity_id
_entity_poly.type
_entity_poly.pdbx_seq_one_letter_code
_entity_poly.pdbx_strand_id
1 'polypeptide(L)'
;MATQKILILRHAEKPNHTAAGVDGNGQLDAKSLTPQGWQRAGALVQFFAPGDKGEPLAPLARPKHLFAAYYDPAADDDSKRPCQTIEPLAAHLGPSSLIDDSVRKDDVDKLIQKASAMDGTVLIAWEHKKIPAIARLLLAQSDPVPDWPDNRFDMVWVFDRIGAVWRLTQVPQLLLAGDSPATFN
;
A
#
# COMPACT_ATOMS: atom_id res chain seq x y z
N MET A 1 -5.01 21.10 7.19
CA MET A 1 -5.46 20.87 5.80
C MET A 1 -5.96 19.44 5.72
N ALA A 2 -6.97 19.15 4.90
CA ALA A 2 -7.47 17.78 4.76
C ALA A 2 -6.79 17.08 3.58
N THR A 3 -6.61 15.77 3.68
CA THR A 3 -6.00 14.94 2.63
C THR A 3 -6.74 15.11 1.30
N GLN A 4 -5.97 15.28 0.23
CA GLN A 4 -6.51 15.44 -1.14
C GLN A 4 -6.27 14.21 -2.02
N LYS A 5 -5.30 13.36 -1.65
CA LYS A 5 -4.95 12.15 -2.39
C LYS A 5 -4.58 11.03 -1.44
N ILE A 6 -5.19 9.86 -1.63
CA ILE A 6 -4.85 8.63 -0.91
C ILE A 6 -4.44 7.59 -1.96
N LEU A 7 -3.30 6.97 -1.75
CA LEU A 7 -2.77 5.86 -2.54
C LEU A 7 -2.86 4.61 -1.67
N ILE A 8 -3.44 3.54 -2.19
CA ILE A 8 -3.55 2.27 -1.46
C ILE A 8 -2.93 1.17 -2.29
N LEU A 9 -2.03 0.40 -1.69
CA LEU A 9 -1.50 -0.84 -2.24
C LEU A 9 -1.66 -1.96 -1.22
N ARG A 10 -1.75 -3.20 -1.70
CA ARG A 10 -1.58 -4.36 -0.82
C ARG A 10 -0.12 -4.60 -0.53
N HIS A 11 0.16 -5.30 0.55
CA HIS A 11 1.49 -5.84 0.80
C HIS A 11 2.03 -6.63 -0.42
N ALA A 12 3.34 -6.59 -0.64
CA ALA A 12 4.04 -7.32 -1.70
C ALA A 12 4.04 -8.84 -1.47
N GLU A 13 4.69 -9.58 -2.36
CA GLU A 13 4.61 -11.03 -2.51
C GLU A 13 4.86 -11.77 -1.18
N LYS A 14 3.83 -12.51 -0.75
CA LYS A 14 3.84 -13.36 0.45
C LYS A 14 4.28 -14.79 0.13
N PRO A 15 4.71 -15.57 1.13
CA PRO A 15 5.12 -16.95 0.93
C PRO A 15 4.03 -17.80 0.28
N ASN A 16 4.45 -18.76 -0.54
CA ASN A 16 3.59 -19.73 -1.21
C ASN A 16 4.32 -21.07 -1.35
N HIS A 17 3.77 -22.01 -2.12
CA HIS A 17 4.36 -23.35 -2.29
C HIS A 17 5.76 -23.35 -2.94
N THR A 18 6.13 -22.28 -3.63
CA THR A 18 7.37 -22.18 -4.42
C THR A 18 8.40 -21.22 -3.83
N ALA A 19 7.98 -20.32 -2.94
CA ALA A 19 8.84 -19.29 -2.36
C ALA A 19 8.53 -19.09 -0.88
N ALA A 20 9.56 -19.20 -0.04
CA ALA A 20 9.49 -18.91 1.38
C ALA A 20 9.63 -17.40 1.64
N GLY A 21 9.15 -16.96 2.79
CA GLY A 21 9.36 -15.60 3.28
C GLY A 21 10.73 -15.47 3.92
N VAL A 22 11.32 -14.28 3.82
CA VAL A 22 12.59 -13.94 4.44
C VAL A 22 12.52 -12.58 5.12
N ASP A 23 13.21 -12.42 6.25
CA ASP A 23 13.37 -11.13 6.91
C ASP A 23 14.43 -10.25 6.18
N GLY A 24 14.68 -9.05 6.72
CA GLY A 24 15.66 -8.11 6.15
C GLY A 24 17.11 -8.63 6.14
N ASN A 25 17.42 -9.69 6.88
CA ASN A 25 18.72 -10.35 6.90
C ASN A 25 18.77 -11.59 6.00
N GLY A 26 17.68 -11.88 5.29
CA GLY A 26 17.55 -13.06 4.43
C GLY A 26 17.26 -14.36 5.18
N GLN A 27 16.94 -14.30 6.49
CA GLN A 27 16.57 -15.49 7.27
C GLN A 27 15.12 -15.86 7.04
N LEU A 28 14.80 -17.16 7.07
CA LEU A 28 13.43 -17.63 6.85
C LEU A 28 12.46 -17.06 7.90
N ASP A 29 11.40 -16.42 7.43
CA ASP A 29 10.34 -15.85 8.26
C ASP A 29 9.00 -15.97 7.54
N ALA A 30 8.11 -16.80 8.08
CA ALA A 30 6.82 -17.10 7.46
C ALA A 30 5.88 -15.89 7.38
N LYS A 31 6.09 -14.86 8.21
CA LYS A 31 5.25 -13.64 8.27
C LYS A 31 5.81 -12.49 7.43
N SER A 32 6.98 -12.67 6.82
CA SER A 32 7.66 -11.67 6.00
C SER A 32 7.40 -11.84 4.50
N LEU A 33 7.90 -10.89 3.71
CA LEU A 33 7.89 -10.92 2.25
C LEU A 33 8.79 -12.04 1.71
N THR A 34 8.47 -12.53 0.51
CA THR A 34 9.40 -13.36 -0.27
C THR A 34 10.53 -12.52 -0.85
N PRO A 35 11.62 -13.12 -1.38
CA PRO A 35 12.63 -12.37 -2.13
C PRO A 35 12.04 -11.52 -3.28
N GLN A 36 11.04 -12.03 -4.00
CA GLN A 36 10.31 -11.26 -5.02
C GLN A 36 9.55 -10.06 -4.40
N GLY A 37 8.96 -10.25 -3.23
CA GLY A 37 8.27 -9.18 -2.50
C GLY A 37 9.21 -8.05 -2.08
N TRP A 38 10.41 -8.40 -1.64
CA TRP A 38 11.46 -7.41 -1.35
C TRP A 38 11.94 -6.67 -2.61
N GLN A 39 12.03 -7.35 -3.76
CA GLN A 39 12.32 -6.69 -5.03
C GLN A 39 11.23 -5.68 -5.41
N ARG A 40 9.95 -6.02 -5.26
CA ARG A 40 8.84 -5.08 -5.47
C ARG A 40 8.94 -3.90 -4.51
N ALA A 41 9.16 -4.15 -3.22
CA ALA A 41 9.31 -3.11 -2.20
C ALA A 41 10.42 -2.10 -2.56
N GLY A 42 11.56 -2.58 -3.06
CA GLY A 42 12.62 -1.72 -3.58
C GLY A 42 12.22 -0.95 -4.84
N ALA A 43 11.53 -1.60 -5.79
CA ALA A 43 11.07 -0.96 -7.02
C ALA A 43 10.01 0.14 -6.77
N LEU A 44 9.20 0.02 -5.72
CA LEU A 44 8.24 1.05 -5.31
C LEU A 44 8.89 2.39 -4.98
N VAL A 45 10.18 2.41 -4.61
CA VAL A 45 10.93 3.65 -4.38
C VAL A 45 10.92 4.53 -5.63
N GLN A 46 11.38 4.01 -6.77
CA GLN A 46 11.40 4.77 -8.02
C GLN A 46 9.98 5.01 -8.57
N PHE A 47 9.04 4.12 -8.26
CA PHE A 47 7.64 4.26 -8.68
C PHE A 47 6.94 5.46 -8.03
N PHE A 48 7.20 5.72 -6.75
CA PHE A 48 6.57 6.80 -6.00
C PHE A 48 7.45 8.04 -5.82
N ALA A 49 8.76 7.90 -5.88
CA ALA A 49 9.73 8.95 -5.64
C ALA A 49 10.93 8.83 -6.60
N PRO A 50 10.73 9.04 -7.92
CA PRO A 50 11.81 8.96 -8.88
C PRO A 50 12.84 10.08 -8.65
N GLY A 51 14.02 9.74 -8.14
CA GLY A 51 15.06 10.69 -7.77
C GLY A 51 14.68 11.66 -6.64
N ASP A 52 15.61 12.55 -6.28
CA ASP A 52 15.45 13.42 -5.09
C ASP A 52 14.32 14.45 -5.25
N LYS A 53 14.04 14.88 -6.49
CA LYS A 53 13.04 15.91 -6.82
C LYS A 53 12.12 15.53 -7.99
N GLY A 54 12.21 14.30 -8.49
CA GLY A 54 11.30 13.87 -9.55
C GLY A 54 9.93 13.56 -8.97
N GLU A 55 8.92 13.81 -9.80
CA GLU A 55 7.54 13.46 -9.53
C GLU A 55 7.21 12.15 -10.24
N PRO A 56 6.45 11.24 -9.59
CA PRO A 56 5.98 10.03 -10.25
C PRO A 56 4.97 10.38 -11.36
N LEU A 57 4.74 9.44 -12.27
CA LEU A 57 3.79 9.63 -13.35
C LEU A 57 2.36 9.76 -12.81
N ALA A 58 1.62 10.75 -13.30
CA ALA A 58 0.21 10.89 -12.99
C ALA A 58 -0.57 9.60 -13.34
N PRO A 59 -1.56 9.20 -12.53
CA PRO A 59 -2.18 9.96 -11.44
C PRO A 59 -1.51 9.78 -10.06
N LEU A 60 -0.34 9.13 -9.99
CA LEU A 60 0.41 9.00 -8.74
C LEU A 60 0.92 10.37 -8.27
N ALA A 61 1.30 10.45 -7.00
CA ALA A 61 2.02 11.57 -6.43
C ALA A 61 2.99 11.08 -5.38
N ARG A 62 4.06 11.84 -5.13
CA ARG A 62 5.03 11.51 -4.08
C ARG A 62 4.33 11.48 -2.71
N PRO A 63 4.37 10.36 -1.96
CA PRO A 63 3.76 10.29 -0.64
C PRO A 63 4.45 11.21 0.36
N LYS A 64 3.67 11.86 1.22
CA LYS A 64 4.15 12.63 2.37
C LYS A 64 3.95 11.86 3.69
N HIS A 65 2.87 11.08 3.77
CA HIS A 65 2.52 10.28 4.94
C HIS A 65 2.37 8.82 4.57
N LEU A 66 2.86 7.93 5.42
CA LEU A 66 2.90 6.49 5.18
C LEU A 66 2.15 5.75 6.28
N PHE A 67 1.27 4.83 5.90
CA PHE A 67 0.55 3.96 6.83
C PHE A 67 0.75 2.50 6.45
N ALA A 68 0.86 1.65 7.45
CA ALA A 68 0.84 0.20 7.29
C ALA A 68 -0.07 -0.44 8.34
N ALA A 69 -0.58 -1.63 8.06
CA ALA A 69 -1.29 -2.39 9.09
C ALA A 69 -0.35 -2.76 10.24
N TYR A 70 -0.81 -2.55 11.47
CA TYR A 70 -0.12 -2.98 12.69
C TYR A 70 0.18 -4.47 12.63
N TYR A 71 1.38 -4.82 13.06
CA TYR A 71 1.79 -6.19 13.28
C TYR A 71 1.85 -6.47 14.78
N ASP A 72 0.92 -7.29 15.27
CA ASP A 72 0.97 -7.83 16.63
C ASP A 72 1.83 -9.11 16.65
N PRO A 73 3.02 -9.11 17.29
CA PRO A 73 3.85 -10.31 17.35
C PRO A 73 3.18 -11.47 18.10
N ALA A 74 2.21 -11.17 18.97
CA ALA A 74 1.48 -12.17 19.74
C ALA A 74 0.27 -12.76 18.97
N ALA A 75 -0.14 -12.17 17.85
CA ALA A 75 -1.22 -12.67 17.00
C ALA A 75 -0.68 -13.54 15.86
N ASP A 76 -1.26 -14.71 15.66
CA ASP A 76 -0.84 -15.65 14.61
C ASP A 76 -1.22 -15.20 13.19
N ASP A 77 -2.30 -14.44 13.07
CA ASP A 77 -2.87 -14.01 11.79
C ASP A 77 -2.37 -12.62 11.32
N ASP A 78 -1.46 -11.99 12.08
CA ASP A 78 -0.86 -10.71 11.73
C ASP A 78 0.37 -10.86 10.84
N SER A 79 0.65 -9.81 10.05
CA SER A 79 1.66 -9.84 8.99
C SER A 79 2.60 -8.64 9.06
N LYS A 80 3.91 -8.88 8.95
CA LYS A 80 4.93 -7.84 8.81
C LYS A 80 4.92 -7.17 7.42
N ARG A 81 4.32 -7.86 6.45
CA ARG A 81 4.42 -7.57 5.01
C ARG A 81 3.93 -6.18 4.63
N PRO A 82 2.82 -5.63 5.17
CA PRO A 82 2.39 -4.27 4.84
C PRO A 82 3.47 -3.24 5.14
N CYS A 83 4.08 -3.29 6.33
CA CYS A 83 5.17 -2.39 6.71
C CYS A 83 6.42 -2.61 5.84
N GLN A 84 6.88 -3.87 5.71
CA GLN A 84 8.04 -4.24 4.88
C GLN A 84 7.92 -3.80 3.41
N THR A 85 6.68 -3.72 2.89
CA THR A 85 6.43 -3.32 1.49
C THR A 85 6.81 -1.87 1.22
N ILE A 86 6.65 -0.99 2.21
CA ILE A 86 6.90 0.45 2.06
C ILE A 86 8.09 0.96 2.88
N GLU A 87 8.75 0.08 3.65
CA GLU A 87 9.95 0.39 4.42
C GLU A 87 11.11 0.94 3.55
N PRO A 88 11.42 0.38 2.35
CA PRO A 88 12.43 0.98 1.48
C PRO A 88 12.07 2.40 1.01
N LEU A 89 10.78 2.65 0.75
CA LEU A 89 10.29 3.97 0.37
C LEU A 89 10.39 4.96 1.54
N ALA A 90 10.01 4.56 2.75
CA ALA A 90 10.15 5.36 3.96
C ALA A 90 11.61 5.81 4.16
N ALA A 91 12.55 4.86 4.05
CA ALA A 91 13.97 5.14 4.15
C ALA A 91 14.45 6.14 3.08
N HIS A 92 13.98 5.99 1.83
CA HIS A 92 14.32 6.91 0.74
C HIS A 92 13.74 8.32 0.92
N LEU A 93 12.51 8.44 1.44
CA LEU A 93 11.89 9.74 1.74
C LEU A 93 12.51 10.43 2.96
N GLY A 94 13.38 9.73 3.71
CA GLY A 94 14.17 10.28 4.80
C GLY A 94 13.51 10.19 6.19
N PRO A 95 14.21 10.63 7.23
CA PRO A 95 13.87 10.34 8.63
C PRO A 95 12.54 10.93 9.12
N SER A 96 11.98 11.91 8.42
CA SER A 96 10.66 12.48 8.73
C SER A 96 9.49 11.66 8.18
N SER A 97 9.76 10.64 7.36
CA SER A 97 8.74 9.82 6.69
C SER A 97 8.56 8.47 7.41
N LEU A 98 8.27 8.55 8.71
CA LEU A 98 7.99 7.35 9.51
C LEU A 98 6.70 6.68 9.04
N ILE A 99 6.68 5.34 9.09
CA ILE A 99 5.48 4.56 8.83
C ILE A 99 4.62 4.58 10.09
N ASP A 100 3.39 5.07 9.97
CA ASP A 100 2.37 4.93 11.00
C ASP A 100 1.76 3.53 10.89
N ASP A 101 2.20 2.62 11.75
CA ASP A 101 1.71 1.25 11.86
C ASP A 101 0.82 1.05 13.09
N SER A 102 0.19 2.12 13.61
CA SER A 102 -0.53 2.07 14.89
C SER A 102 -1.96 1.51 14.81
N VAL A 103 -2.39 1.02 13.65
CA VAL A 103 -3.80 0.65 13.37
C VAL A 103 -3.88 -0.79 12.89
N ARG A 104 -4.72 -1.61 13.54
CA ARG A 104 -4.91 -3.02 13.16
C ARG A 104 -5.59 -3.13 11.80
N LYS A 105 -5.33 -4.23 11.10
CA LYS A 105 -5.88 -4.52 9.75
C LYS A 105 -7.42 -4.44 9.66
N ASP A 106 -8.11 -4.69 10.76
CA ASP A 106 -9.57 -4.70 10.86
C ASP A 106 -10.18 -3.33 11.22
N ASP A 107 -9.39 -2.40 11.77
CA ASP A 107 -9.84 -1.09 12.24
C ASP A 107 -9.87 -0.05 11.10
N VAL A 108 -10.52 -0.39 9.97
CA VAL A 108 -10.48 0.42 8.74
C VAL A 108 -11.10 1.82 8.89
N ASP A 109 -12.08 2.00 9.77
CA ASP A 109 -12.64 3.32 10.08
C ASP A 109 -11.61 4.23 10.76
N LYS A 110 -10.86 3.69 11.72
CA LYS A 110 -9.78 4.40 12.42
C LYS A 110 -8.66 4.78 11.45
N LEU A 111 -8.32 3.88 10.53
CA LEU A 111 -7.36 4.16 9.45
C LEU A 111 -7.82 5.34 8.60
N ILE A 112 -9.06 5.32 8.09
CA ILE A 112 -9.60 6.40 7.26
C ILE A 112 -9.68 7.72 8.02
N GLN A 113 -10.07 7.71 9.29
CA GLN A 113 -10.08 8.91 10.13
C GLN A 113 -8.67 9.54 10.22
N LYS A 114 -7.64 8.73 10.52
CA LYS A 114 -6.25 9.22 10.60
C LYS A 114 -5.76 9.70 9.24
N ALA A 115 -5.90 8.87 8.21
CA ALA A 115 -5.44 9.16 6.85
C ALA A 115 -6.09 10.42 6.27
N SER A 116 -7.37 10.68 6.57
CA SER A 116 -8.10 11.86 6.06
C SER A 116 -7.72 13.17 6.76
N ALA A 117 -7.16 13.09 7.97
CA ALA A 117 -6.73 14.23 8.76
C ALA A 117 -5.32 14.74 8.40
N MET A 118 -4.58 13.99 7.58
CA MET A 118 -3.23 14.36 7.14
C MET A 118 -3.25 15.51 6.13
N ASP A 119 -2.09 16.12 5.93
CA ASP A 119 -1.87 17.09 4.87
C ASP A 119 -1.08 16.48 3.70
N GLY A 120 -1.46 16.79 2.46
CA GLY A 120 -0.79 16.23 1.28
C GLY A 120 -1.21 14.80 0.92
N THR A 121 -0.29 14.04 0.32
CA THR A 121 -0.54 12.68 -0.21
C THR A 121 -0.26 11.63 0.85
N VAL A 122 -1.19 10.70 1.02
CA VAL A 122 -1.06 9.55 1.93
C VAL A 122 -0.87 8.27 1.12
N LEU A 123 0.09 7.43 1.49
CA LEU A 123 0.24 6.07 0.99
C LEU A 123 -0.09 5.07 2.10
N ILE A 124 -0.92 4.08 1.78
CA ILE A 124 -1.38 3.03 2.68
C ILE A 124 -0.97 1.67 2.10
N ALA A 125 -0.21 0.89 2.86
CA ALA A 125 0.06 -0.51 2.58
C ALA A 125 -0.81 -1.40 3.48
N TRP A 126 -1.60 -2.31 2.89
CA TRP A 126 -2.62 -3.05 3.65
C TRP A 126 -2.80 -4.51 3.22
N GLU A 127 -3.71 -5.24 3.87
CA GLU A 127 -4.15 -6.55 3.42
C GLU A 127 -5.21 -6.42 2.32
N HIS A 128 -4.99 -7.08 1.18
CA HIS A 128 -5.89 -7.08 0.01
C HIS A 128 -7.37 -7.32 0.34
N LYS A 129 -7.70 -8.24 1.26
CA LYS A 129 -9.10 -8.53 1.65
C LYS A 129 -9.82 -7.38 2.34
N LYS A 130 -9.06 -6.44 2.92
CA LYS A 130 -9.59 -5.29 3.66
C LYS A 130 -9.62 -4.01 2.82
N ILE A 131 -8.86 -3.95 1.72
CA ILE A 131 -8.82 -2.78 0.83
C ILE A 131 -10.20 -2.43 0.25
N PRO A 132 -11.05 -3.38 -0.20
CA PRO A 132 -12.41 -3.04 -0.66
C PRO A 132 -13.27 -2.37 0.43
N ALA A 133 -13.12 -2.75 1.70
CA ALA A 133 -13.81 -2.09 2.80
C ALA A 133 -13.33 -0.65 3.00
N ILE A 134 -12.02 -0.41 2.91
CA ILE A 134 -11.44 0.93 2.96
C ILE A 134 -11.98 1.81 1.83
N ALA A 135 -12.04 1.29 0.60
CA ALA A 135 -12.54 2.03 -0.55
C ALA A 135 -14.03 2.41 -0.42
N ARG A 136 -14.86 1.52 0.14
CA ARG A 136 -16.28 1.81 0.41
C ARG A 136 -16.51 2.94 1.42
N LEU A 137 -15.55 3.19 2.31
CA LEU A 137 -15.60 4.33 3.24
C LEU A 137 -15.24 5.66 2.56
N LEU A 138 -14.53 5.62 1.43
CA LEU A 138 -14.10 6.81 0.69
C LEU A 138 -15.08 7.17 -0.44
N LEU A 139 -15.60 6.17 -1.16
CA LEU A 139 -16.42 6.36 -2.34
C LEU A 139 -17.90 6.60 -2.01
N ALA A 140 -18.68 7.10 -2.98
CA ALA A 140 -20.11 7.20 -2.81
C ALA A 140 -20.73 5.78 -2.72
N GLN A 141 -21.82 5.62 -1.96
CA GLN A 141 -22.46 4.29 -1.78
C GLN A 141 -22.91 3.63 -3.10
N SER A 142 -23.16 4.43 -4.14
CA SER A 142 -23.53 3.94 -5.47
C SER A 142 -22.36 3.46 -6.33
N ASP A 143 -21.12 3.77 -5.94
CA ASP A 143 -19.95 3.46 -6.76
C ASP A 143 -19.58 1.97 -6.58
N PRO A 144 -19.41 1.22 -7.68
CA PRO A 144 -18.97 -0.17 -7.58
C PRO A 144 -17.53 -0.23 -7.06
N VAL A 145 -17.30 -1.15 -6.11
CA VAL A 145 -15.96 -1.43 -5.57
C VAL A 145 -15.64 -2.89 -5.81
N PRO A 146 -14.68 -3.20 -6.70
CA PRO A 146 -14.29 -4.58 -6.96
C PRO A 146 -13.60 -5.20 -5.75
N ASP A 147 -13.64 -6.52 -5.65
CA ASP A 147 -12.75 -7.23 -4.73
C ASP A 147 -11.31 -7.19 -5.24
N TRP A 148 -10.33 -7.21 -4.33
CA TRP A 148 -8.92 -7.23 -4.69
C TRP A 148 -8.46 -8.68 -4.97
N PRO A 149 -8.08 -9.05 -6.20
CA PRO A 149 -7.75 -10.45 -6.50
C PRO A 149 -6.46 -10.92 -5.81
N ASP A 150 -6.46 -12.17 -5.36
CA ASP A 150 -5.36 -12.77 -4.59
C ASP A 150 -4.00 -12.71 -5.29
N ASN A 151 -3.96 -12.74 -6.62
CA ASN A 151 -2.73 -12.74 -7.42
C ASN A 151 -2.24 -11.34 -7.84
N ARG A 152 -2.99 -10.26 -7.56
CA ARG A 152 -2.69 -8.91 -8.04
C ARG A 152 -1.88 -8.08 -7.05
N PHE A 153 -0.59 -8.36 -6.88
CA PHE A 153 0.36 -7.59 -6.04
C PHE A 153 0.81 -6.26 -6.67
N ASP A 154 0.49 -6.09 -7.94
CA ASP A 154 0.99 -5.12 -8.92
C ASP A 154 0.01 -3.97 -9.18
N MET A 155 -0.77 -3.58 -8.18
CA MET A 155 -1.81 -2.56 -8.32
C MET A 155 -1.71 -1.50 -7.22
N VAL A 156 -2.00 -0.26 -7.60
CA VAL A 156 -2.27 0.85 -6.69
C VAL A 156 -3.65 1.39 -6.97
N TRP A 157 -4.46 1.55 -5.94
CA TRP A 157 -5.70 2.30 -6.00
C TRP A 157 -5.42 3.74 -5.61
N VAL A 158 -5.69 4.66 -6.54
CA VAL A 158 -5.51 6.10 -6.37
C VAL A 158 -6.88 6.72 -6.14
N PHE A 159 -7.03 7.37 -4.98
CA PHE A 159 -8.22 8.12 -4.62
C PHE A 159 -7.90 9.61 -4.71
N ASP A 160 -8.54 10.28 -5.65
CA ASP A 160 -8.48 11.73 -5.81
C ASP A 160 -9.72 12.37 -5.21
N ARG A 161 -9.52 13.37 -4.34
CA ARG A 161 -10.64 14.10 -3.75
C ARG A 161 -11.19 15.12 -4.74
N ILE A 162 -12.50 15.05 -5.00
CA ILE A 162 -13.23 15.97 -5.88
C ILE A 162 -14.37 16.57 -5.05
N GLY A 163 -14.09 17.70 -4.40
CA GLY A 163 -15.01 18.32 -3.44
C GLY A 163 -15.24 17.44 -2.22
N ALA A 164 -16.46 16.94 -2.05
CA ALA A 164 -16.84 16.06 -0.94
C ALA A 164 -16.69 14.56 -1.25
N VAL A 165 -16.50 14.19 -2.51
CA VAL A 165 -16.41 12.79 -2.96
C VAL A 165 -14.98 12.42 -3.33
N TRP A 166 -14.69 11.13 -3.37
CA TRP A 166 -13.44 10.59 -3.88
C TRP A 166 -13.67 9.87 -5.21
N ARG A 167 -12.70 9.94 -6.12
CA ARG A 167 -12.68 9.16 -7.36
C ARG A 167 -11.59 8.12 -7.28
N LEU A 168 -11.94 6.86 -7.52
CA LEU A 168 -11.00 5.75 -7.61
C LEU A 168 -10.46 5.61 -9.04
N THR A 169 -9.13 5.50 -9.15
CA THR A 169 -8.42 5.06 -10.36
C THR A 169 -7.51 3.88 -10.01
N GLN A 170 -7.49 2.86 -10.84
CA GLN A 170 -6.57 1.72 -10.72
C GLN A 170 -5.32 1.97 -11.56
N VAL A 171 -4.14 1.91 -10.93
CA VAL A 171 -2.83 2.10 -11.57
C VAL A 171 -2.01 0.82 -11.45
N PRO A 172 -1.82 0.07 -12.55
CA PRO A 172 -0.88 -1.03 -12.61
C PRO A 172 0.55 -0.55 -12.32
N GLN A 173 1.25 -1.24 -11.44
CA GLN A 173 2.61 -0.91 -11.05
C GLN A 173 3.62 -1.25 -12.16
N LEU A 174 3.46 -2.42 -12.79
CA LEU A 174 4.33 -2.94 -13.86
C LEU A 174 5.83 -2.91 -13.51
N LEU A 175 6.15 -3.29 -12.27
CA LEU A 175 7.51 -3.20 -11.72
C LEU A 175 8.31 -4.49 -11.92
N LEU A 176 7.63 -5.63 -11.89
CA LEU A 176 8.27 -6.94 -11.97
C LEU A 176 7.77 -7.73 -13.17
N ALA A 177 8.57 -8.70 -13.61
CA ALA A 177 8.16 -9.66 -14.63
C ALA A 177 6.90 -10.42 -14.16
N GLY A 178 5.91 -10.51 -15.05
CA GLY A 178 4.62 -11.14 -14.75
C GLY A 178 3.53 -10.18 -14.28
N ASP A 179 3.85 -8.90 -14.02
CA ASP A 179 2.85 -7.87 -13.75
C ASP A 179 1.94 -7.67 -14.97
N SER A 180 0.68 -7.29 -14.72
CA SER A 180 -0.35 -7.16 -15.76
C SER A 180 -0.88 -5.73 -15.83
N PRO A 181 -1.08 -5.17 -17.04
CA PRO A 181 -1.67 -3.84 -17.20
C PRO A 181 -3.19 -3.84 -16.99
N ALA A 182 -3.82 -5.02 -16.86
CA ALA A 182 -5.27 -5.11 -16.70
C ALA A 182 -5.70 -4.51 -15.35
N THR A 183 -6.76 -3.71 -15.37
CA THR A 183 -7.54 -3.40 -14.16
C THR A 183 -8.53 -4.54 -13.90
N PHE A 184 -9.18 -4.53 -12.73
CA PHE A 184 -10.22 -5.51 -12.40
C PHE A 184 -11.54 -4.82 -12.03
N ASN A 185 -12.66 -5.47 -12.33
CA ASN A 185 -14.02 -4.95 -12.22
C ASN A 185 -14.80 -5.59 -11.08
#